data_AF-A0A1I8GVH5-F1
#
_entry.id   AF-A0A1I8GVH5-F1
#
_cell.length_a   1.000
_cell.length_b   1.000
_cell.length_c   1.000
_cell.angle_alpha   90.00
_cell.angle_beta   90.00
_cell.angle_gamma   90.00
#
_symmetry.space_group_name_H-M   'P 1'
#
loop_
_entity.id
_entity.type
_entity.pdbx_description
1 polymer ?
#
loop_
_entity_poly.entity_id
_entity_poly.type
_entity_poly.pdbx_seq_one_letter_code
_entity_poly.pdbx_strand_id
1 'polypeptide(L)'
;MSLFLQAAITCLILSSVLSPCLAIKCYLCNSTIQSDCLEEFNYNSRSIVPMDCDVADGKFCIKTTGVWGAVVGTTRFCSSMDMGNQCQYLPFPDHDRIYRACVYTCSSDACNAGSPSGGGGGFTTLQLLTSLTLLREQACWALANVAGESPAWRDQLILADDGSGSGGGLLPALINLWESDPGNGLLDASSLLLVNLFRDRRPRLKFEYAQLLMPHVTRLLSHPYDSVVPNLLWALSYAVEGSEPRARLLLRETDAVDCVLGFLESSDDSLLMPTLRLLCCAAACLQVVPAKLLTVFPAVRRLLGHRDAKLRRQALLLLGCTACGPDAQLEAAAQAGCLTALNEILAGRRPQTDDPEDAAEASGGGGSGAGISDLERREAFWIIPDFMLSRAHKFSKRITEECLEGLLASLSLPELEATRCALLCLRHLLFAAKYKNRPDLNFELLKTSIEKLDGLKKIEAMQKIEDKEVIKLSDQILNQYFWGNEKKYLEESSQSQETSPSPVAAADIEVGDDLLDDGDDGEVVCGPDKDGALSSLIAVVGTTRFCSSMDMGNQCQYLPFPDHDRIYRACVYTCSSDACNAGSPSGGGGGFTTLQLLTSLTLWLLAGSRLRLL
;
A
#
# COMPACT_ATOMS: atom_id res chain seq x y z
N MET A 1 38.95 18.64 7.43
CA MET A 1 38.64 18.36 8.86
C MET A 1 38.48 16.86 8.98
N SER A 2 39.23 16.23 9.88
CA SER A 2 39.82 14.90 9.69
C SER A 2 38.82 13.74 9.73
N LEU A 3 39.13 12.67 8.98
CA LEU A 3 38.52 11.33 9.07
C LEU A 3 38.33 10.84 10.53
N PHE A 4 39.13 11.35 11.46
CA PHE A 4 39.01 11.10 12.90
C PHE A 4 37.72 11.63 13.52
N LEU A 5 37.22 12.80 13.11
CA LEU A 5 35.96 13.35 13.63
C LEU A 5 34.77 12.55 13.10
N GLN A 6 34.84 12.13 11.84
CA GLN A 6 33.83 11.29 11.21
C GLN A 6 33.78 9.90 11.86
N ALA A 7 34.96 9.29 12.10
CA ALA A 7 35.09 8.02 12.81
C ALA A 7 34.59 8.09 14.26
N ALA A 8 34.90 9.18 14.97
CA ALA A 8 34.45 9.39 16.35
C ALA A 8 32.93 9.56 16.44
N ILE A 9 32.32 10.30 15.51
CA ILE A 9 30.86 10.46 15.43
C ILE A 9 30.18 9.14 15.06
N THR A 10 30.73 8.37 14.11
CA THR A 10 30.21 7.04 13.79
C THR A 10 30.36 6.06 14.94
N CYS A 11 31.44 6.12 15.74
CA CYS A 11 31.59 5.31 16.94
C CYS A 11 30.60 5.71 18.05
N LEU A 12 30.31 7.01 18.20
CA LEU A 12 29.28 7.50 19.11
C LEU A 12 27.88 7.01 18.70
N ILE A 13 27.56 7.08 17.40
CA ILE A 13 26.30 6.56 16.84
C ILE A 13 26.24 5.02 16.97
N LEU A 14 27.33 4.30 16.71
CA LEU A 14 27.40 2.84 16.92
C LEU A 14 27.20 2.47 18.39
N SER A 15 27.78 3.24 19.32
CA SER A 15 27.65 3.00 20.76
C SER A 15 26.25 3.27 21.30
N SER A 16 25.46 4.12 20.63
CA SER A 16 24.05 4.35 20.95
C SER A 16 23.09 3.38 20.28
N VAL A 17 23.53 2.65 19.24
CA VAL A 17 22.74 1.63 18.54
C VAL A 17 23.01 0.22 19.10
N LEU A 18 24.19 -0.01 19.68
CA LEU A 18 24.50 -1.21 20.44
C LEU A 18 23.90 -1.11 21.85
N SER A 19 22.68 -1.60 22.04
CA SER A 19 22.22 -1.93 23.39
C SER A 19 23.19 -2.96 24.00
N PRO A 20 23.75 -2.73 25.19
CA PRO A 20 24.37 -3.84 25.93
C PRO A 20 23.28 -4.89 26.17
N CYS A 21 23.53 -6.15 25.81
CA CYS A 21 22.71 -7.28 26.23
C CYS A 21 22.82 -7.43 27.75
N LEU A 22 22.07 -6.62 28.49
CA LEU A 22 21.81 -6.86 29.90
C LEU A 22 20.64 -7.84 29.96
N ALA A 23 20.90 -9.04 30.49
CA ALA A 23 19.84 -9.99 30.81
C ALA A 23 18.92 -9.34 31.85
N ILE A 24 17.64 -9.24 31.53
CA ILE A 24 16.63 -8.67 32.42
C ILE A 24 16.43 -9.59 33.62
N LYS A 25 16.34 -9.02 34.83
CA LYS A 25 16.10 -9.79 36.06
C LYS A 25 14.70 -9.55 36.59
N CYS A 26 13.92 -10.62 36.69
CA CYS A 26 12.53 -10.56 37.10
C CYS A 26 12.32 -11.20 38.48
N TYR A 27 11.37 -10.65 39.26
CA TYR A 27 10.87 -11.34 40.46
C TYR A 27 9.95 -12.47 40.02
N LEU A 28 10.43 -13.70 40.03
CA LEU A 28 9.64 -14.88 39.67
C LEU A 28 8.92 -15.39 40.92
N CYS A 29 7.58 -15.39 40.91
CA CYS A 29 6.80 -15.90 42.04
C CYS A 29 5.35 -16.23 41.68
N ASN A 30 4.70 -17.02 42.55
CA ASN A 30 3.29 -17.34 42.47
C ASN A 30 2.65 -17.29 43.88
N SER A 31 1.62 -16.48 44.06
CA SER A 31 0.95 -16.27 45.35
C SER A 31 0.19 -17.47 45.89
N THR A 32 -0.11 -18.48 45.06
CA THR A 32 -0.74 -19.73 45.55
C THR A 32 0.26 -20.67 46.22
N ILE A 33 1.56 -20.47 45.97
CA ILE A 33 2.65 -21.29 46.50
C ILE A 33 3.46 -20.49 47.53
N GLN A 34 3.65 -19.20 47.29
CA GLN A 34 4.45 -18.31 48.12
C GLN A 34 3.63 -17.12 48.60
N SER A 35 3.42 -17.02 49.91
CA SER A 35 2.65 -15.94 50.56
C SER A 35 3.18 -14.54 50.29
N ASP A 36 4.47 -14.43 49.98
CA ASP A 36 5.18 -13.16 49.83
C ASP A 36 5.12 -12.60 48.41
N CYS A 37 4.47 -13.33 47.47
CA CYS A 37 4.23 -12.87 46.10
C CYS A 37 3.05 -11.90 46.08
N LEU A 38 3.29 -10.68 46.53
CA LEU A 38 2.27 -9.64 46.69
C LEU A 38 2.08 -8.81 45.42
N GLU A 39 0.86 -8.29 45.25
CA GLU A 39 0.48 -7.37 44.16
C GLU A 39 1.32 -6.08 44.19
N GLU A 40 1.54 -5.55 45.39
CA GLU A 40 2.46 -4.46 45.70
C GLU A 40 3.69 -5.00 46.43
N PHE A 41 4.85 -4.80 45.84
CA PHE A 41 6.12 -5.27 46.41
C PHE A 41 6.67 -4.27 47.42
N ASN A 42 7.00 -4.77 48.61
CA ASN A 42 7.80 -4.03 49.56
C ASN A 42 9.28 -4.33 49.32
N TYR A 43 9.97 -3.42 48.62
CA TYR A 43 11.40 -3.57 48.29
C TYR A 43 12.32 -3.66 49.52
N ASN A 44 11.84 -3.30 50.70
CA ASN A 44 12.60 -3.37 51.95
C ASN A 44 12.49 -4.74 52.64
N SER A 45 11.56 -5.61 52.23
CA SER A 45 11.46 -6.99 52.72
C SER A 45 12.26 -7.94 51.82
N ARG A 46 13.15 -8.75 52.40
CA ARG A 46 14.04 -9.70 51.69
C ARG A 46 13.34 -11.00 51.24
N SER A 47 12.04 -10.99 51.00
CA SER A 47 11.27 -12.21 50.76
C SER A 47 11.45 -12.82 49.37
N ILE A 48 11.70 -11.99 48.34
CA ILE A 48 11.88 -12.44 46.95
C ILE A 48 13.01 -11.63 46.30
N VAL A 49 13.91 -12.31 45.59
CA VAL A 49 15.09 -11.73 44.92
C VAL A 49 14.90 -11.83 43.40
N PRO A 50 15.30 -10.83 42.61
CA PRO A 50 15.14 -10.90 41.16
C PRO A 50 16.14 -11.92 40.58
N MET A 51 15.65 -12.77 39.68
CA MET A 51 16.38 -13.88 39.07
C MET A 51 16.52 -13.66 37.56
N ASP A 52 17.54 -14.29 36.96
CA ASP A 52 17.73 -14.27 35.51
C ASP A 52 16.61 -15.04 34.81
N CYS A 53 16.17 -14.53 33.65
CA CYS A 53 15.12 -15.16 32.86
C CYS A 53 15.62 -16.40 32.11
N ASP A 54 15.14 -17.58 32.51
CA ASP A 54 15.41 -18.86 31.83
C ASP A 54 14.44 -19.10 30.65
N VAL A 55 14.21 -18.07 29.85
CA VAL A 55 13.33 -18.10 28.66
C VAL A 55 14.14 -17.63 27.46
N ALA A 56 14.08 -18.37 26.35
CA ALA A 56 14.73 -17.97 25.10
C ALA A 56 14.24 -16.58 24.67
N ASP A 57 15.16 -15.64 24.47
CA ASP A 57 14.89 -14.22 24.19
C ASP A 57 14.04 -13.50 25.25
N GLY A 58 14.16 -13.86 26.53
CA GLY A 58 13.51 -13.17 27.65
C GLY A 58 13.84 -11.68 27.68
N LYS A 59 12.88 -10.84 27.30
CA LYS A 59 13.01 -9.38 27.17
C LYS A 59 12.08 -8.60 28.11
N PHE A 60 11.09 -9.28 28.69
CA PHE A 60 10.04 -8.65 29.48
C PHE A 60 9.80 -9.40 30.79
N CYS A 61 9.61 -8.64 31.86
CA CYS A 61 9.04 -9.15 33.10
C CYS A 61 7.54 -8.95 33.07
N ILE A 62 6.78 -10.02 33.30
CA ILE A 62 5.32 -10.00 33.34
C ILE A 62 4.83 -10.11 34.78
N LYS A 63 3.82 -9.30 35.14
CA LYS A 63 3.06 -9.40 36.39
C LYS A 63 1.58 -9.56 36.06
N THR A 64 0.95 -10.57 36.60
CA THR A 64 -0.51 -10.77 36.51
C THR A 64 -1.14 -10.76 37.89
N THR A 65 -2.29 -10.12 38.03
CA THR A 65 -3.06 -10.04 39.28
C THR A 65 -4.52 -10.42 39.04
N GLY A 66 -5.19 -10.98 40.04
CA GLY A 66 -6.57 -11.46 39.90
C GLY A 66 -6.64 -12.90 39.40
N VAL A 67 -7.39 -13.15 38.31
CA VAL A 67 -7.55 -14.49 37.73
C VAL A 67 -6.84 -14.54 36.37
N TRP A 68 -5.73 -15.30 36.28
CA TRP A 68 -4.96 -15.43 35.04
C TRP A 68 -4.38 -16.83 34.90
N GLY A 69 -4.54 -17.47 33.73
CA GLY A 69 -3.91 -18.76 33.42
C GLY A 69 -4.17 -19.87 34.45
N ALA A 70 -5.42 -20.01 34.92
CA ALA A 70 -5.82 -20.97 35.96
C ALA A 70 -5.26 -20.71 37.37
N VAL A 71 -4.66 -19.54 37.64
CA VAL A 71 -4.18 -19.15 38.96
C VAL A 71 -4.96 -17.94 39.47
N VAL A 72 -5.43 -18.02 40.71
CA VAL A 72 -6.08 -16.90 41.41
C VAL A 72 -5.07 -16.27 42.37
N GLY A 73 -4.68 -15.02 42.10
CA GLY A 73 -3.73 -14.26 42.89
C GLY A 73 -2.71 -13.49 42.06
N THR A 74 -1.52 -13.23 42.60
CA THR A 74 -0.43 -12.55 41.88
C THR A 74 0.58 -13.58 41.37
N THR A 75 0.90 -13.51 40.08
CA THR A 75 1.94 -14.32 39.46
C THR A 75 2.89 -13.45 38.66
N ARG A 76 4.17 -13.83 38.63
CA ARG A 76 5.22 -13.08 37.94
C ARG A 76 6.18 -14.02 37.25
N PHE A 77 6.46 -13.74 35.98
CA PHE A 77 7.24 -14.60 35.12
C PHE A 77 7.96 -13.82 34.00
N CYS A 78 8.91 -14.45 33.34
CA CYS A 78 9.62 -13.88 32.20
C CYS A 78 8.91 -14.18 30.88
N SER A 79 8.97 -13.24 29.93
CA SER A 79 8.43 -13.40 28.58
C SER A 79 9.39 -12.85 27.52
N SER A 80 9.39 -13.48 26.35
CA SER A 80 10.06 -12.97 25.15
C SER A 80 9.21 -11.96 24.38
N MET A 81 7.91 -11.87 24.72
CA MET A 81 6.92 -11.01 24.08
C MET A 81 6.27 -10.05 25.09
N ASP A 82 5.97 -8.83 24.63
CA ASP A 82 5.21 -7.84 25.38
C ASP A 82 3.75 -8.29 25.49
N MET A 83 3.22 -8.42 26.72
CA MET A 83 1.83 -8.84 26.98
C MET A 83 0.90 -7.65 27.26
N GLY A 84 1.40 -6.41 27.11
CA GLY A 84 0.68 -5.18 27.36
C GLY A 84 0.50 -4.86 28.84
N ASN A 85 -0.22 -3.76 29.10
CA ASN A 85 -0.62 -3.29 30.43
C ASN A 85 -2.13 -3.04 30.42
N GLN A 86 -2.93 -4.00 30.88
CA GLN A 86 -4.38 -3.92 30.81
C GLN A 86 -5.06 -4.67 31.96
N CYS A 87 -6.28 -4.25 32.30
CA CYS A 87 -7.13 -4.89 33.31
C CYS A 87 -8.54 -5.08 32.78
N GLN A 88 -9.17 -6.20 33.11
CA GLN A 88 -10.54 -6.52 32.75
C GLN A 88 -11.32 -7.06 33.95
N TYR A 89 -12.62 -6.75 33.99
CA TYR A 89 -13.57 -7.30 34.95
C TYR A 89 -14.27 -8.52 34.32
N LEU A 90 -14.19 -9.67 34.99
CA LEU A 90 -14.67 -10.96 34.52
C LEU A 90 -15.89 -11.39 35.34
N PRO A 91 -17.09 -11.41 34.75
CA PRO A 91 -18.26 -12.02 35.36
C PRO A 91 -18.24 -13.54 35.12
N PHE A 92 -18.61 -14.32 36.13
CA PHE A 92 -18.77 -15.77 35.99
C PHE A 92 -20.27 -16.13 36.01
N PRO A 93 -20.78 -16.98 35.09
CA PRO A 93 -22.22 -17.23 34.95
C PRO A 93 -22.88 -17.88 36.18
N ASP A 94 -22.09 -18.45 37.09
CA ASP A 94 -22.54 -19.24 38.23
C ASP A 94 -22.55 -18.48 39.57
N HIS A 95 -22.08 -17.23 39.60
CA HIS A 95 -22.20 -16.36 40.77
C HIS A 95 -22.18 -14.85 40.43
N ASP A 96 -22.79 -14.00 41.26
CA ASP A 96 -22.87 -12.55 41.02
C ASP A 96 -21.55 -11.78 41.29
N ARG A 97 -20.43 -12.47 41.53
CA ARG A 97 -19.12 -11.83 41.80
C ARG A 97 -18.34 -11.59 40.51
N ILE A 98 -17.75 -10.40 40.43
CA ILE A 98 -16.94 -9.96 39.31
C ILE A 98 -15.48 -9.88 39.77
N TYR A 99 -14.58 -10.60 39.09
CA TYR A 99 -13.15 -10.56 39.40
C TYR A 99 -12.42 -9.59 38.48
N ARG A 100 -11.49 -8.81 39.01
CA ARG A 100 -10.61 -7.95 38.20
C ARG A 100 -9.32 -8.71 37.93
N ALA A 101 -9.05 -9.03 36.67
CA ALA A 101 -7.77 -9.58 36.22
C ALA A 101 -6.95 -8.52 35.50
N CYS A 102 -5.65 -8.45 35.80
CA CYS A 102 -4.73 -7.52 35.17
C CYS A 102 -3.48 -8.25 34.68
N VAL A 103 -2.93 -7.78 33.55
CA VAL A 103 -1.60 -8.13 33.05
C VAL A 103 -0.78 -6.85 32.91
N TYR A 104 0.47 -6.91 33.34
CA TYR A 104 1.43 -5.83 33.23
C TYR A 104 2.74 -6.33 32.65
N THR A 105 3.28 -5.60 31.68
CA THR A 105 4.56 -5.86 31.04
C THR A 105 5.54 -4.76 31.39
N CYS A 106 6.70 -5.18 31.88
CA CYS A 106 7.81 -4.30 32.21
C CYS A 106 9.02 -4.66 31.35
N SER A 107 9.63 -3.64 30.73
CA SER A 107 10.84 -3.74 29.92
C SER A 107 12.13 -3.54 30.72
N SER A 108 12.02 -3.31 32.04
CA SER A 108 13.12 -3.11 32.98
C SER A 108 13.05 -4.11 34.15
N ASP A 109 14.16 -4.23 34.88
CA ASP A 109 14.24 -5.03 36.10
C ASP A 109 13.15 -4.64 37.10
N ALA A 110 12.66 -5.62 37.87
CA ALA A 110 11.69 -5.40 38.94
C ALA A 110 10.35 -4.78 38.48
N CYS A 111 9.47 -5.62 37.90
CA CYS A 111 8.18 -5.21 37.33
C CYS A 111 7.13 -4.69 38.33
N ASN A 112 7.30 -3.46 38.80
CA ASN A 112 6.39 -2.83 39.76
C ASN A 112 5.89 -1.46 39.31
N ALA A 113 6.58 -0.84 38.34
CA ALA A 113 6.15 0.42 37.75
C ALA A 113 5.28 0.15 36.52
N GLY A 114 3.95 0.20 36.69
CA GLY A 114 2.98 0.13 35.59
C GLY A 114 2.81 1.47 34.86
N SER A 115 3.89 2.19 34.58
CA SER A 115 3.88 3.40 33.76
C SER A 115 4.95 3.32 32.67
N PRO A 116 4.67 3.80 31.45
CA PRO A 116 5.55 3.64 30.31
C PRO A 116 6.83 4.46 30.55
N SER A 117 7.95 3.77 30.76
CA SER A 117 9.28 4.37 30.71
C SER A 117 9.93 3.96 29.39
N GLY A 118 10.26 4.97 28.59
CA GLY A 118 10.63 4.86 27.18
C GLY A 118 11.94 4.09 26.93
N GLY A 119 11.95 3.33 25.83
CA GLY A 119 13.10 2.57 25.34
C GLY A 119 14.14 3.45 24.64
N GLY A 120 15.34 3.49 25.23
CA GLY A 120 16.47 4.40 25.00
C GLY A 120 17.17 4.47 23.62
N GLY A 121 16.51 4.18 22.49
CA GLY A 121 17.20 4.12 21.18
C GLY A 121 17.08 5.35 20.27
N GLY A 122 16.03 6.16 20.39
CA GLY A 122 15.76 7.32 19.51
C GLY A 122 16.22 8.68 20.05
N PHE A 123 16.71 8.71 21.29
CA PHE A 123 16.76 9.93 22.10
C PHE A 123 17.91 10.90 21.76
N THR A 124 18.96 10.47 21.04
CA THR A 124 20.13 11.32 20.77
C THR A 124 20.13 11.94 19.36
N THR A 125 19.54 11.31 18.36
CA THR A 125 19.48 11.81 16.97
C THR A 125 18.48 12.95 16.78
N LEU A 126 17.37 12.96 17.52
CA LEU A 126 16.38 14.04 17.43
C LEU A 126 16.93 15.37 17.98
N GLN A 127 17.68 15.33 19.08
CA GLN A 127 18.37 16.49 19.64
C GLN A 127 19.49 17.03 18.72
N LEU A 128 20.02 16.21 17.81
CA LEU A 128 21.03 16.65 16.85
C LEU A 128 20.45 17.47 15.69
N LEU A 129 19.16 17.33 15.37
CA LEU A 129 18.46 18.17 14.39
C LEU A 129 18.38 19.65 14.84
N THR A 130 18.60 19.96 16.12
CA THR A 130 18.62 21.34 16.63
C THR A 130 20.04 21.94 16.72
N SER A 131 21.10 21.16 16.42
CA SER A 131 22.53 21.52 16.61
C SER A 131 23.21 22.18 15.38
N LEU A 132 24.55 22.21 15.25
CA LEU A 132 25.28 22.84 14.12
C LEU A 132 24.85 22.27 12.74
N THR A 133 24.84 23.09 11.68
CA THR A 133 24.29 22.77 10.34
C THR A 133 24.79 21.45 9.73
N LEU A 134 26.09 21.16 9.82
CA LEU A 134 26.67 19.91 9.31
C LEU A 134 26.22 18.67 10.10
N LEU A 135 25.97 18.81 11.41
CA LEU A 135 25.44 17.73 12.24
C LEU A 135 23.95 17.52 11.95
N ARG A 136 23.18 18.57 11.64
CA ARG A 136 21.77 18.46 11.24
C ARG A 136 21.61 17.65 9.97
N GLU A 137 22.44 17.89 8.96
CA GLU A 137 22.39 17.17 7.68
C GLU A 137 22.64 15.67 7.87
N GLN A 138 23.72 15.30 8.55
CA GLN A 138 24.05 13.90 8.78
C GLN A 138 23.03 13.20 9.68
N ALA A 139 22.48 13.91 10.68
CA ALA A 139 21.37 13.40 11.48
C ALA A 139 20.12 13.15 10.63
N CYS A 140 19.79 14.08 9.72
CA CYS A 140 18.64 13.92 8.83
C CYS A 140 18.81 12.73 7.86
N TRP A 141 20.01 12.54 7.29
CA TRP A 141 20.32 11.35 6.48
C TRP A 141 20.19 10.04 7.28
N ALA A 142 20.69 10.01 8.52
CA ALA A 142 20.56 8.84 9.37
C ALA A 142 19.08 8.53 9.68
N LEU A 143 18.28 9.56 9.99
CA LEU A 143 16.85 9.43 10.23
C LEU A 143 16.10 8.97 8.96
N ALA A 144 16.48 9.45 7.78
CA ALA A 144 15.91 9.00 6.51
C ALA A 144 16.10 7.49 6.32
N ASN A 145 17.29 6.97 6.62
CA ASN A 145 17.57 5.54 6.53
C ASN A 145 16.74 4.75 7.55
N VAL A 146 16.72 5.17 8.82
CA VAL A 146 15.93 4.50 9.87
C VAL A 146 14.43 4.48 9.52
N ALA A 147 13.88 5.59 9.02
CA ALA A 147 12.50 5.65 8.55
C ALA A 147 12.24 4.74 7.33
N GLY A 148 13.25 4.50 6.50
CA GLY A 148 13.15 3.67 5.30
C GLY A 148 13.32 2.16 5.52
N GLU A 149 13.78 1.73 6.70
CA GLU A 149 13.96 0.31 7.04
C GLU A 149 12.62 -0.41 7.25
N SER A 150 11.72 0.18 8.05
CA SER A 150 10.39 -0.39 8.24
C SER A 150 9.37 0.64 8.76
N PRO A 151 8.07 0.40 8.53
CA PRO A 151 7.01 1.22 9.08
C PRO A 151 7.07 1.34 10.61
N ALA A 152 7.54 0.29 11.30
CA ALA A 152 7.66 0.29 12.76
C ALA A 152 8.73 1.27 13.24
N TRP A 153 9.90 1.29 12.59
CA TRP A 153 10.96 2.26 12.90
C TRP A 153 10.55 3.68 12.55
N ARG A 154 9.89 3.87 11.40
CA ARG A 154 9.28 5.15 11.01
C ARG A 154 8.34 5.68 12.09
N ASP A 155 7.39 4.86 12.54
CA ASP A 155 6.37 5.29 13.50
C ASP A 155 6.98 5.55 14.89
N GLN A 156 8.01 4.78 15.29
CA GLN A 156 8.78 5.06 16.50
C GLN A 156 9.51 6.41 16.45
N LEU A 157 10.09 6.79 15.31
CA LEU A 157 10.74 8.10 15.16
C LEU A 157 9.74 9.26 15.33
N ILE A 158 8.51 9.08 14.85
CA ILE A 158 7.45 10.10 14.98
C ILE A 158 6.99 10.25 16.42
N LEU A 159 6.85 9.13 17.13
CA LEU A 159 6.39 9.08 18.52
C LEU A 159 7.49 9.39 19.54
N ALA A 160 8.76 9.43 19.12
CA ALA A 160 9.87 9.78 19.99
C ALA A 160 9.68 11.20 20.55
N ASP A 161 9.74 11.33 21.88
CA ASP A 161 9.72 12.61 22.58
C ASP A 161 11.17 13.06 22.82
N ASP A 162 11.47 14.35 22.61
CA ASP A 162 12.81 14.93 22.75
C ASP A 162 13.26 15.14 24.21
N GLY A 163 12.41 14.76 25.16
CA GLY A 163 12.65 14.87 26.59
C GLY A 163 12.60 16.32 27.11
N SER A 164 12.21 17.29 26.28
CA SER A 164 12.13 18.71 26.66
C SER A 164 10.84 19.06 27.40
N GLY A 165 9.90 18.11 27.51
CA GLY A 165 8.55 18.37 28.03
C GLY A 165 7.70 19.25 27.11
N SER A 166 8.19 19.58 25.90
CA SER A 166 7.55 20.47 24.94
C SER A 166 6.79 19.71 23.83
N GLY A 167 6.73 18.37 23.88
CA GLY A 167 6.08 17.56 22.85
C GLY A 167 6.89 17.47 21.55
N GLY A 168 8.22 17.46 21.65
CA GLY A 168 9.11 17.50 20.49
C GLY A 168 9.30 16.12 19.86
N GLY A 169 8.63 15.87 18.74
CA GLY A 169 8.84 14.68 17.90
C GLY A 169 9.51 15.01 16.57
N LEU A 170 9.73 13.98 15.73
CA LEU A 170 10.33 14.15 14.40
C LEU A 170 9.58 15.19 13.55
N LEU A 171 8.25 15.20 13.62
CA LEU A 171 7.43 16.07 12.77
C LEU A 171 7.60 17.56 13.11
N PRO A 172 7.44 18.01 14.39
CA PRO A 172 7.79 19.38 14.77
C PRO A 172 9.22 19.78 14.38
N ALA A 173 10.20 18.89 14.55
CA ALA A 173 11.60 19.18 14.20
C ALA A 173 11.79 19.42 12.70
N LEU A 174 11.13 18.63 11.84
CA LEU A 174 11.16 18.80 10.39
C LEU A 174 10.47 20.08 9.94
N ILE A 175 9.31 20.39 10.54
CA ILE A 175 8.57 21.62 10.23
C ILE A 175 9.42 22.86 10.55
N ASN A 176 9.99 22.91 11.76
CA ASN A 176 10.88 24.00 12.16
C ASN A 176 12.10 24.12 11.24
N LEU A 177 12.64 22.98 10.78
CA LEU A 177 13.75 22.93 9.85
C LEU A 177 13.38 23.59 8.51
N TRP A 178 12.23 23.27 7.92
CA TRP A 178 11.80 23.87 6.65
C TRP A 178 11.38 25.34 6.79
N GLU A 179 10.83 25.74 7.93
CA GLU A 179 10.52 27.14 8.22
C GLU A 179 11.77 28.00 8.41
N SER A 180 12.91 27.40 8.74
CA SER A 180 14.19 28.08 8.93
C SER A 180 15.00 28.33 7.65
N ASP A 181 14.47 27.95 6.49
CA ASP A 181 15.14 28.02 5.17
C ASP A 181 16.52 27.32 5.17
N PRO A 182 16.53 25.98 5.24
CA PRO A 182 17.75 25.21 5.44
C PRO A 182 18.59 25.18 4.15
N GLY A 183 19.91 25.07 4.30
CA GLY A 183 20.81 24.94 3.15
C GLY A 183 20.55 23.66 2.32
N ASN A 184 20.96 23.69 1.05
CA ASN A 184 20.71 22.67 0.03
C ASN A 184 20.94 21.21 0.48
N GLY A 185 22.07 20.91 1.13
CA GLY A 185 22.35 19.53 1.59
C GLY A 185 21.34 19.00 2.60
N LEU A 186 20.77 19.87 3.45
CA LEU A 186 19.75 19.51 4.41
C LEU A 186 18.36 19.40 3.75
N LEU A 187 18.10 20.17 2.69
CA LEU A 187 16.93 19.99 1.83
C LEU A 187 16.97 18.63 1.13
N ASP A 188 18.13 18.23 0.57
CA ASP A 188 18.30 16.91 -0.05
C ASP A 188 18.03 15.79 0.96
N ALA A 189 18.64 15.85 2.15
CA ALA A 189 18.43 14.87 3.23
C ALA A 189 16.96 14.78 3.68
N SER A 190 16.33 15.94 3.91
CA SER A 190 14.95 15.99 4.39
C SER A 190 13.93 15.56 3.33
N SER A 191 14.21 15.79 2.05
CA SER A 191 13.39 15.29 0.95
C SER A 191 13.38 13.77 0.87
N LEU A 192 14.52 13.10 1.14
CA LEU A 192 14.58 11.64 1.19
C LEU A 192 13.87 11.08 2.42
N LEU A 193 14.01 11.75 3.57
CA LEU A 193 13.26 11.39 4.77
C LEU A 193 11.75 11.46 4.51
N LEU A 194 11.26 12.52 3.86
CA LEU A 194 9.86 12.64 3.44
C LEU A 194 9.40 11.48 2.56
N VAL A 195 10.21 11.09 1.57
CA VAL A 195 9.91 9.92 0.73
C VAL A 195 9.70 8.68 1.60
N ASN A 196 10.61 8.40 2.53
CA ASN A 196 10.53 7.23 3.39
C ASN A 196 9.39 7.30 4.41
N LEU A 197 9.03 8.49 4.91
CA LEU A 197 7.85 8.67 5.76
C LEU A 197 6.55 8.24 5.06
N PHE A 198 6.41 8.55 3.76
CA PHE A 198 5.19 8.24 3.00
C PHE A 198 5.21 6.90 2.27
N ARG A 199 6.38 6.31 2.03
CA ARG A 199 6.59 5.14 1.15
C ARG A 199 5.76 3.92 1.51
N ASP A 200 5.63 3.60 2.79
CA ASP A 200 5.02 2.33 3.20
C ASP A 200 3.49 2.33 3.14
N ARG A 201 2.94 1.26 2.54
CA ARG A 201 1.49 1.07 2.41
C ARG A 201 0.85 0.35 3.61
N ARG A 202 1.63 -0.35 4.45
CA ARG A 202 1.11 -1.18 5.55
C ARG A 202 2.10 -1.28 6.73
N PRO A 203 1.83 -0.65 7.89
CA PRO A 203 0.88 0.45 8.08
C PRO A 203 1.32 1.72 7.34
N ARG A 204 0.34 2.44 6.77
CA ARG A 204 0.58 3.80 6.23
C ARG A 204 0.86 4.77 7.36
N LEU A 205 1.59 5.84 7.08
CA LEU A 205 1.67 7.01 7.95
C LEU A 205 0.24 7.46 8.32
N LYS A 206 -0.05 7.78 9.59
CA LYS A 206 -1.40 8.19 10.00
C LYS A 206 -1.86 9.45 9.25
N PHE A 207 -3.17 9.56 9.01
CA PHE A 207 -3.74 10.68 8.25
C PHE A 207 -3.45 12.04 8.88
N GLU A 208 -3.49 12.15 10.21
CA GLU A 208 -3.21 13.40 10.95
C GLU A 208 -1.78 13.92 10.68
N TYR A 209 -0.79 13.03 10.62
CA TYR A 209 0.58 13.39 10.30
C TYR A 209 0.75 13.79 8.83
N ALA A 210 0.06 13.09 7.92
CA ALA A 210 0.02 13.50 6.51
C ALA A 210 -0.63 14.88 6.35
N GLN A 211 -1.69 15.16 7.11
CA GLN A 211 -2.38 16.45 7.12
C GLN A 211 -1.48 17.58 7.62
N LEU A 212 -0.70 17.31 8.66
CA LEU A 212 0.26 18.26 9.21
C LEU A 212 1.41 18.57 8.23
N LEU A 213 1.95 17.56 7.55
CA LEU A 213 3.10 17.70 6.67
C LEU A 213 2.76 18.32 5.30
N MET A 214 1.56 18.07 4.77
CA MET A 214 1.21 18.41 3.38
C MET A 214 1.53 19.87 3.00
N PRO A 215 1.13 20.90 3.76
CA PRO A 215 1.35 22.30 3.38
C PRO A 215 2.83 22.70 3.31
N HIS A 216 3.70 21.98 4.03
CA HIS A 216 5.15 22.22 4.00
C HIS A 216 5.77 21.53 2.79
N VAL A 217 5.38 20.28 2.52
CA VAL A 217 5.86 19.52 1.35
C VAL A 217 5.46 20.22 0.05
N THR A 218 4.23 20.71 -0.05
CA THR A 218 3.73 21.41 -1.24
C THR A 218 4.43 22.74 -1.48
N ARG A 219 4.75 23.50 -0.42
CA ARG A 219 5.52 24.74 -0.52
C ARG A 219 6.93 24.50 -1.07
N LEU A 220 7.55 23.38 -0.73
CA LEU A 220 8.90 23.03 -1.22
C LEU A 220 8.93 22.73 -2.73
N LEU A 221 7.79 22.46 -3.38
CA LEU A 221 7.74 22.27 -4.84
C LEU A 221 8.10 23.54 -5.62
N SER A 222 7.85 24.72 -5.04
CA SER A 222 8.17 26.02 -5.64
C SER A 222 9.49 26.61 -5.11
N HIS A 223 10.29 25.81 -4.41
CA HIS A 223 11.54 26.28 -3.82
C HIS A 223 12.62 26.54 -4.90
N PRO A 224 13.50 27.56 -4.74
CA PRO A 224 14.54 27.88 -5.73
C PRO A 224 15.56 26.76 -5.98
N TYR A 225 15.76 25.88 -4.99
CA TYR A 225 16.54 24.66 -5.13
C TYR A 225 15.64 23.53 -5.60
N ASP A 226 15.60 23.29 -6.91
CA ASP A 226 14.68 22.39 -7.60
C ASP A 226 15.13 20.92 -7.63
N SER A 227 16.38 20.62 -7.27
CA SER A 227 16.90 19.24 -7.24
C SER A 227 16.14 18.30 -6.31
N VAL A 228 15.42 18.83 -5.32
CA VAL A 228 14.60 18.05 -4.38
C VAL A 228 13.23 17.70 -4.95
N VAL A 229 12.77 18.39 -5.99
CA VAL A 229 11.42 18.24 -6.57
C VAL A 229 11.11 16.79 -6.97
N PRO A 230 11.99 16.02 -7.63
CA PRO A 230 11.74 14.62 -7.93
C PRO A 230 11.39 13.79 -6.68
N ASN A 231 12.13 13.97 -5.57
CA ASN A 231 11.86 13.29 -4.30
C ASN A 231 10.52 13.73 -3.71
N LEU A 232 10.20 15.02 -3.76
CA LEU A 232 8.91 15.55 -3.27
C LEU A 232 7.74 14.96 -4.07
N LEU A 233 7.85 14.87 -5.39
CA LEU A 233 6.82 14.27 -6.25
C LEU A 233 6.62 12.78 -5.94
N TRP A 234 7.71 12.03 -5.72
CA TRP A 234 7.64 10.64 -5.25
C TRP A 234 6.94 10.54 -3.89
N ALA A 235 7.35 11.35 -2.92
CA ALA A 235 6.77 11.39 -1.58
C ALA A 235 5.27 11.67 -1.62
N LEU A 236 4.84 12.68 -2.40
CA LEU A 236 3.44 13.01 -2.60
C LEU A 236 2.68 11.88 -3.29
N SER A 237 3.30 11.19 -4.26
CA SER A 237 2.66 10.06 -4.94
C SER A 237 2.33 8.94 -3.96
N TYR A 238 3.24 8.63 -3.04
CA TYR A 238 3.00 7.66 -1.97
C TYR A 238 1.99 8.17 -0.94
N ALA A 239 2.02 9.48 -0.64
CA ALA A 239 1.12 10.08 0.31
C ALA A 239 -0.35 9.91 -0.12
N VAL A 240 -0.68 10.15 -1.40
CA VAL A 240 -2.05 10.10 -1.92
C VAL A 240 -2.52 8.72 -2.36
N GLU A 241 -1.60 7.81 -2.67
CA GLU A 241 -1.90 6.51 -3.27
C GLU A 241 -2.96 5.71 -2.48
N GLY A 242 -4.08 5.42 -3.14
CA GLY A 242 -5.20 4.67 -2.58
C GLY A 242 -5.85 5.34 -1.37
N SER A 243 -5.89 6.67 -1.31
CA SER A 243 -6.53 7.42 -0.22
C SER A 243 -7.21 8.69 -0.73
N GLU A 244 -8.52 8.62 -0.96
CA GLU A 244 -9.33 9.78 -1.38
C GLU A 244 -9.17 10.99 -0.45
N PRO A 245 -9.20 10.87 0.89
CA PRO A 245 -9.03 12.03 1.78
C PRO A 245 -7.69 12.75 1.58
N ARG A 246 -6.61 12.03 1.25
CA ARG A 246 -5.28 12.61 1.01
C ARG A 246 -5.13 13.19 -0.38
N ALA A 247 -5.72 12.56 -1.40
CA ALA A 247 -5.83 13.16 -2.73
C ALA A 247 -6.59 14.50 -2.64
N ARG A 248 -7.69 14.56 -1.88
CA ARG A 248 -8.42 15.80 -1.62
C ARG A 248 -7.60 16.83 -0.84
N LEU A 249 -6.72 16.39 0.06
CA LEU A 249 -5.83 17.29 0.78
C LEU A 249 -4.81 17.94 -0.16
N LEU A 250 -4.16 17.15 -1.04
CA LEU A 250 -3.27 17.70 -2.07
C LEU A 250 -4.01 18.71 -2.97
N LEU A 251 -5.24 18.40 -3.37
CA LEU A 251 -6.05 19.28 -4.22
C LEU A 251 -6.46 20.61 -3.57
N ARG A 252 -6.35 20.76 -2.24
CA ARG A 252 -6.55 22.04 -1.55
C ARG A 252 -5.37 22.99 -1.74
N GLU A 253 -4.19 22.44 -2.03
CA GLU A 253 -2.95 23.18 -2.26
C GLU A 253 -2.88 23.60 -3.74
N THR A 254 -3.67 24.61 -4.13
CA THR A 254 -3.88 24.99 -5.54
C THR A 254 -2.60 25.31 -6.29
N ASP A 255 -1.69 26.04 -5.65
CA ASP A 255 -0.41 26.47 -6.26
C ASP A 255 0.51 25.26 -6.52
N ALA A 256 0.42 24.25 -5.66
CA ALA A 256 1.16 23.01 -5.82
C ALA A 256 0.62 22.17 -6.96
N VAL A 257 -0.71 22.09 -7.11
CA VAL A 257 -1.35 21.44 -8.27
C VAL A 257 -0.93 22.14 -9.57
N ASP A 258 -0.85 23.47 -9.58
CA ASP A 258 -0.35 24.24 -10.72
C ASP A 258 1.11 23.91 -11.05
N CYS A 259 1.99 23.84 -10.05
CA CYS A 259 3.38 23.43 -10.24
C CYS A 259 3.47 22.01 -10.81
N VAL A 260 2.74 21.05 -10.24
CA VAL A 260 2.74 19.64 -10.69
C VAL A 260 2.25 19.51 -12.13
N LEU A 261 1.20 20.25 -12.51
CA LEU A 261 0.73 20.28 -13.89
C LEU A 261 1.79 20.89 -14.83
N GLY A 262 2.48 21.95 -14.39
CA GLY A 262 3.58 22.57 -15.14
C GLY A 262 4.76 21.63 -15.39
N PHE A 263 5.08 20.73 -14.46
CA PHE A 263 6.16 19.76 -14.63
C PHE A 263 5.91 18.73 -15.75
N LEU A 264 4.67 18.57 -16.22
CA LEU A 264 4.40 17.73 -17.40
C LEU A 264 5.03 18.28 -18.67
N GLU A 265 5.32 19.59 -18.74
CA GLU A 265 6.00 20.23 -19.86
C GLU A 265 7.54 20.17 -19.77
N SER A 266 8.08 19.55 -18.72
CA SER A 266 9.51 19.31 -18.60
C SER A 266 10.02 18.32 -19.64
N SER A 267 11.27 18.49 -20.08
CA SER A 267 12.01 17.50 -20.87
C SER A 267 12.81 16.52 -19.99
N ASP A 268 12.76 16.67 -18.67
CA ASP A 268 13.47 15.82 -17.72
C ASP A 268 12.61 14.62 -17.27
N ASP A 269 12.99 13.43 -17.73
CA ASP A 269 12.37 12.15 -17.37
C ASP A 269 12.32 11.91 -15.85
N SER A 270 13.29 12.46 -15.10
CA SER A 270 13.37 12.35 -13.64
C SER A 270 12.22 13.09 -12.93
N LEU A 271 11.68 14.13 -13.56
CA LEU A 271 10.50 14.88 -13.13
C LEU A 271 9.21 14.31 -13.72
N LEU A 272 9.22 13.94 -15.01
CA LEU A 272 8.02 13.46 -15.70
C LEU A 272 7.44 12.19 -15.06
N MET A 273 8.29 11.21 -14.72
CA MET A 273 7.85 9.93 -14.16
C MET A 273 7.08 10.10 -12.84
N PRO A 274 7.64 10.72 -11.78
CA PRO A 274 6.91 10.91 -10.53
C PRO A 274 5.75 11.90 -10.67
N THR A 275 5.80 12.86 -11.59
CA THR A 275 4.68 13.77 -11.88
C THR A 275 3.47 13.01 -12.43
N LEU A 276 3.67 12.19 -13.48
CA LEU A 276 2.61 11.37 -14.06
C LEU A 276 2.04 10.38 -13.03
N ARG A 277 2.92 9.79 -12.21
CA ARG A 277 2.51 8.89 -11.12
C ARG A 277 1.64 9.61 -10.09
N LEU A 278 2.07 10.77 -9.59
CA LEU A 278 1.33 11.56 -8.61
C LEU A 278 -0.07 11.90 -9.11
N LEU A 279 -0.17 12.42 -10.33
CA LEU A 279 -1.45 12.78 -10.95
C LEU A 279 -2.34 11.54 -11.15
N CYS A 280 -1.77 10.41 -11.57
CA CYS A 280 -2.50 9.16 -11.74
C CYS A 280 -3.03 8.63 -10.40
N CYS A 281 -2.18 8.60 -9.36
CA CYS A 281 -2.59 8.19 -8.02
C CYS A 281 -3.70 9.10 -7.46
N ALA A 282 -3.61 10.42 -7.67
CA ALA A 282 -4.64 11.35 -7.26
C ALA A 282 -5.95 11.10 -8.02
N ALA A 283 -5.92 11.00 -9.35
CA ALA A 283 -7.10 10.74 -10.18
C ALA A 283 -7.79 9.41 -9.83
N ALA A 284 -7.01 8.34 -9.66
CA ALA A 284 -7.52 7.00 -9.33
C ALA A 284 -8.27 6.93 -7.99
N CYS A 285 -7.99 7.86 -7.07
CA CYS A 285 -8.63 7.91 -5.76
C CYS A 285 -9.92 8.74 -5.75
N LEU A 286 -10.24 9.46 -6.82
CA LEU A 286 -11.35 10.42 -6.85
C LEU A 286 -12.51 9.86 -7.64
N GLN A 287 -13.69 9.81 -7.02
CA GLN A 287 -14.93 9.45 -7.74
C GLN A 287 -15.23 10.42 -8.90
N VAL A 288 -14.93 11.71 -8.70
CA VAL A 288 -15.07 12.76 -9.72
C VAL A 288 -13.76 13.52 -9.84
N VAL A 289 -13.08 13.36 -10.96
CA VAL A 289 -11.86 14.10 -11.27
C VAL A 289 -12.17 15.59 -11.49
N PRO A 290 -11.57 16.52 -10.71
CA PRO A 290 -11.80 17.95 -10.84
C PRO A 290 -11.36 18.49 -12.20
N ALA A 291 -12.05 19.53 -12.70
CA ALA A 291 -11.75 20.17 -13.98
C ALA A 291 -10.28 20.57 -14.15
N LYS A 292 -9.62 20.98 -13.06
CA LYS A 292 -8.20 21.32 -13.06
C LYS A 292 -7.31 20.16 -13.48
N LEU A 293 -7.57 18.94 -12.99
CA LEU A 293 -6.83 17.75 -13.37
C LEU A 293 -7.14 17.28 -14.79
N LEU A 294 -8.26 17.71 -15.40
CA LEU A 294 -8.56 17.41 -16.80
C LEU A 294 -7.71 18.22 -17.78
N THR A 295 -6.98 19.22 -17.31
CA THR A 295 -6.05 20.01 -18.16
C THR A 295 -4.80 19.23 -18.57
N VAL A 296 -4.61 18.00 -18.05
CA VAL A 296 -3.47 17.13 -18.38
C VAL A 296 -3.51 16.55 -19.80
N PHE A 297 -4.68 16.50 -20.45
CA PHE A 297 -4.84 15.74 -21.70
C PHE A 297 -3.89 16.17 -22.85
N PRO A 298 -3.62 17.46 -23.10
CA PRO A 298 -2.64 17.86 -24.12
C PRO A 298 -1.23 17.33 -23.84
N ALA A 299 -0.76 17.46 -22.59
CA ALA A 299 0.55 16.95 -22.19
C ALA A 299 0.59 15.42 -22.24
N VAL A 300 -0.46 14.74 -21.78
CA VAL A 300 -0.61 13.28 -21.89
C VAL A 300 -0.55 12.85 -23.35
N ARG A 301 -1.27 13.52 -24.26
CA ARG A 301 -1.23 13.22 -25.70
C ARG A 301 0.19 13.27 -26.26
N ARG A 302 0.99 14.27 -25.87
CA ARG A 302 2.42 14.36 -26.26
C ARG A 302 3.22 13.21 -25.67
N LEU A 303 3.06 12.94 -24.37
CA LEU A 303 3.81 11.91 -23.64
C LEU A 303 3.48 10.47 -24.07
N LEU A 304 2.32 10.22 -24.68
CA LEU A 304 2.03 8.95 -25.34
C LEU A 304 2.97 8.65 -26.51
N GLY A 305 3.60 9.68 -27.09
CA GLY A 305 4.64 9.56 -28.12
C GLY A 305 6.07 9.55 -27.58
N HIS A 306 6.30 9.55 -26.26
CA HIS A 306 7.63 9.68 -25.65
C HIS A 306 8.55 8.48 -25.94
N ARG A 307 9.89 8.66 -25.91
CA ARG A 307 10.87 7.59 -26.23
C ARG A 307 10.90 6.47 -25.21
N ASP A 308 10.79 6.81 -23.94
CA ASP A 308 10.75 5.83 -22.86
C ASP A 308 9.36 5.17 -22.77
N ALA A 309 9.34 3.85 -23.00
CA ALA A 309 8.15 3.03 -22.84
C ALA A 309 7.54 3.11 -21.43
N LYS A 310 8.35 3.29 -20.38
CA LYS A 310 7.84 3.43 -19.02
C LYS A 310 7.01 4.70 -18.87
N LEU A 311 7.46 5.81 -19.46
CA LEU A 311 6.74 7.08 -19.45
C LEU A 311 5.44 6.99 -20.26
N ARG A 312 5.49 6.37 -21.45
CA ARG A 312 4.27 6.13 -22.25
C ARG A 312 3.23 5.33 -21.48
N ARG A 313 3.65 4.25 -20.81
CA ARG A 313 2.76 3.44 -19.96
C ARG A 313 2.19 4.22 -18.79
N GLN A 314 3.00 5.02 -18.11
CA GLN A 314 2.51 5.86 -17.03
C GLN A 314 1.53 6.95 -17.52
N ALA A 315 1.74 7.47 -18.73
CA ALA A 315 0.79 8.38 -19.38
C ALA A 315 -0.52 7.67 -19.78
N LEU A 316 -0.47 6.42 -20.26
CA LEU A 316 -1.66 5.58 -20.50
C LEU A 316 -2.46 5.34 -19.22
N LEU A 317 -1.77 5.04 -18.10
CA LEU A 317 -2.42 4.87 -16.80
C LEU A 317 -3.11 6.16 -16.33
N LEU A 318 -2.44 7.31 -16.46
CA LEU A 318 -3.05 8.61 -16.14
C LEU A 318 -4.26 8.90 -17.04
N LEU A 319 -4.15 8.61 -18.35
CA LEU A 319 -5.27 8.74 -19.28
C LEU A 319 -6.46 7.87 -18.86
N GLY A 320 -6.24 6.59 -18.52
CA GLY A 320 -7.30 5.70 -18.04
C GLY A 320 -7.98 6.22 -16.76
N CYS A 321 -7.20 6.69 -15.78
CA CYS A 321 -7.76 7.22 -14.53
C CYS A 321 -8.49 8.57 -14.70
N THR A 322 -8.18 9.34 -15.74
CA THR A 322 -8.82 10.64 -16.02
C THR A 322 -9.94 10.52 -17.04
N ALA A 323 -9.99 9.43 -17.81
CA ALA A 323 -11.00 9.13 -18.82
C ALA A 323 -12.09 8.15 -18.34
N CYS A 324 -12.23 7.90 -17.03
CA CYS A 324 -13.25 6.98 -16.49
C CYS A 324 -14.48 7.68 -15.85
N GLY A 325 -14.57 9.02 -15.88
CA GLY A 325 -15.68 9.80 -15.29
C GLY A 325 -16.62 10.44 -16.32
N PRO A 326 -17.37 11.53 -16.02
CA PRO A 326 -18.46 12.10 -16.84
C PRO A 326 -18.12 12.43 -18.31
N ASP A 327 -19.15 12.65 -19.16
CA ASP A 327 -18.97 12.89 -20.61
C ASP A 327 -17.94 13.98 -20.93
N ALA A 328 -17.91 15.04 -20.11
CA ALA A 328 -16.96 16.14 -20.27
C ALA A 328 -15.50 15.70 -20.20
N GLN A 329 -15.18 14.65 -19.43
CA GLN A 329 -13.82 14.12 -19.30
C GLN A 329 -13.39 13.38 -20.56
N LEU A 330 -14.25 12.48 -21.06
CA LEU A 330 -14.02 11.77 -22.32
C LEU A 330 -13.96 12.73 -23.51
N GLU A 331 -14.82 13.75 -23.53
CA GLU A 331 -14.79 14.79 -24.57
C GLU A 331 -13.46 15.55 -24.56
N ALA A 332 -12.96 15.94 -23.38
CA ALA A 332 -11.67 16.62 -23.28
C ALA A 332 -10.50 15.73 -23.74
N ALA A 333 -10.51 14.44 -23.38
CA ALA A 333 -9.52 13.46 -23.85
C ALA A 333 -9.56 13.29 -25.38
N ALA A 334 -10.77 13.17 -25.96
CA ALA A 334 -10.94 13.05 -27.40
C ALA A 334 -10.53 14.34 -28.14
N GLN A 335 -10.91 15.51 -27.63
CA GLN A 335 -10.52 16.81 -28.21
C GLN A 335 -9.01 17.06 -28.18
N ALA A 336 -8.30 16.51 -27.19
CA ALA A 336 -6.85 16.52 -27.14
C ALA A 336 -6.18 15.53 -28.11
N GLY A 337 -6.95 14.75 -28.89
CA GLY A 337 -6.43 13.79 -29.86
C GLY A 337 -5.94 12.48 -29.25
N CYS A 338 -6.31 12.16 -28.00
CA CYS A 338 -5.88 10.92 -27.34
C CYS A 338 -6.39 9.65 -28.05
N LEU A 339 -7.57 9.69 -28.67
CA LEU A 339 -8.12 8.54 -29.41
C LEU A 339 -7.25 8.16 -30.61
N THR A 340 -6.73 9.15 -31.33
CA THR A 340 -5.80 8.91 -32.45
C THR A 340 -4.49 8.29 -31.96
N ALA A 341 -3.95 8.75 -30.83
CA ALA A 341 -2.76 8.13 -30.23
C ALA A 341 -3.02 6.69 -29.76
N LEU A 342 -4.17 6.42 -29.15
CA LEU A 342 -4.57 5.07 -28.75
C LEU A 342 -4.69 4.14 -29.97
N ASN A 343 -5.23 4.64 -31.07
CA ASN A 343 -5.31 3.90 -32.33
C ASN A 343 -3.92 3.46 -32.82
N GLU A 344 -2.96 4.38 -32.82
CA GLU A 344 -1.58 4.12 -33.22
C GLU A 344 -0.93 3.08 -32.30
N ILE A 345 -1.02 3.25 -30.98
CA ILE A 345 -0.48 2.31 -29.98
C ILE A 345 -1.08 0.92 -30.18
N LEU A 346 -2.41 0.81 -30.27
CA LEU A 346 -3.10 -0.46 -30.46
C LEU A 346 -2.74 -1.15 -31.78
N ALA A 347 -2.46 -0.37 -32.82
CA ALA A 347 -1.97 -0.87 -34.10
C ALA A 347 -0.46 -1.21 -34.10
N GLY A 348 0.22 -1.07 -32.95
CA GLY A 348 1.63 -1.38 -32.77
C GLY A 348 2.59 -0.26 -33.22
N ARG A 349 2.07 0.96 -33.42
CA ARG A 349 2.81 2.12 -33.89
C ARG A 349 2.99 3.14 -32.78
N ARG A 350 4.17 3.76 -32.73
CA ARG A 350 4.43 4.85 -31.78
C ARG A 350 3.66 6.10 -32.21
N PRO A 351 2.94 6.78 -31.29
CA PRO A 351 2.21 7.97 -31.64
C PRO A 351 3.09 9.10 -32.15
N GLN A 352 2.57 9.87 -33.09
CA GLN A 352 3.26 11.06 -33.56
C GLN A 352 3.33 12.10 -32.42
N THR A 353 4.49 12.72 -32.29
CA THR A 353 4.80 13.76 -31.31
C THR A 353 5.49 14.93 -32.01
N ASP A 354 5.23 16.13 -31.51
CA ASP A 354 5.85 17.36 -32.00
C ASP A 354 7.25 17.59 -31.41
N ASP A 355 7.65 16.78 -30.42
CA ASP A 355 8.99 16.84 -29.84
C ASP A 355 10.03 16.31 -30.84
N PRO A 356 11.02 17.14 -31.24
CA PRO A 356 11.96 16.79 -32.29
C PRO A 356 12.89 15.64 -31.91
N GLU A 357 13.25 15.47 -30.64
CA GLU A 357 14.09 14.36 -30.20
C GLU A 357 13.33 13.04 -30.32
N ASP A 358 12.11 13.02 -29.78
CA ASP A 358 11.25 11.84 -29.85
C ASP A 358 10.84 11.49 -31.28
N ALA A 359 10.58 12.50 -32.12
CA ALA A 359 10.21 12.30 -33.53
C ALA A 359 11.39 11.79 -34.38
N ALA A 360 12.61 12.26 -34.11
CA ALA A 360 13.82 11.76 -34.77
C ALA A 360 14.08 10.29 -34.43
N GLU A 361 13.88 9.89 -33.17
CA GLU A 361 14.04 8.49 -32.75
C GLU A 361 12.93 7.59 -33.30
N ALA A 362 11.70 8.10 -33.44
CA ALA A 362 10.60 7.36 -34.06
C ALA A 362 10.80 7.14 -35.58
N SER A 363 11.53 8.03 -36.27
CA SER A 363 11.77 7.98 -37.72
C SER A 363 13.12 7.34 -38.12
N GLY A 364 14.08 7.26 -37.19
CA GLY A 364 15.40 6.65 -37.39
C GLY A 364 15.35 5.12 -37.45
N GLY A 365 15.13 4.57 -38.64
CA GLY A 365 15.06 3.14 -38.95
C GLY A 365 16.34 2.32 -38.72
N GLY A 366 16.86 2.29 -37.50
CA GLY A 366 17.76 1.24 -37.00
C GLY A 366 16.93 0.15 -36.34
N GLY A 367 17.07 -1.11 -36.80
CA GLY A 367 16.26 -2.29 -36.43
C GLY A 367 16.31 -2.76 -34.97
N SER A 368 16.32 -1.84 -34.00
CA SER A 368 16.19 -2.07 -32.57
C SER A 368 15.39 -0.96 -31.84
N GLY A 369 14.79 -0.01 -32.57
CA GLY A 369 13.82 0.94 -32.00
C GLY A 369 12.56 0.16 -31.59
N ALA A 370 12.42 -0.10 -30.30
CA ALA A 370 11.41 -0.98 -29.74
C ALA A 370 10.01 -0.64 -30.23
N GLY A 371 9.42 -1.52 -31.03
CA GLY A 371 7.99 -1.46 -31.35
C GLY A 371 7.16 -1.41 -30.06
N ILE A 372 5.94 -0.88 -30.15
CA ILE A 372 5.03 -0.85 -29.00
C ILE A 372 4.83 -2.27 -28.47
N SER A 373 5.09 -2.46 -27.18
CA SER A 373 4.97 -3.77 -26.53
C SER A 373 3.50 -4.20 -26.40
N ASP A 374 3.23 -5.50 -26.39
CA ASP A 374 1.87 -5.99 -26.14
C ASP A 374 1.31 -5.53 -24.79
N LEU A 375 2.18 -5.25 -23.81
CA LEU A 375 1.78 -4.67 -22.53
C LEU A 375 1.23 -3.25 -22.68
N GLU A 376 1.89 -2.39 -23.45
CA GLU A 376 1.39 -1.05 -23.78
C GLU A 376 0.06 -1.13 -24.56
N ARG A 377 -0.06 -2.06 -25.51
CA ARG A 377 -1.30 -2.27 -26.27
C ARG A 377 -2.45 -2.69 -25.36
N ARG A 378 -2.19 -3.57 -24.39
CA ARG A 378 -3.19 -3.99 -23.40
C ARG A 378 -3.64 -2.81 -22.53
N GLU A 379 -2.70 -2.02 -22.01
CA GLU A 379 -3.04 -0.83 -21.20
C GLU A 379 -3.84 0.20 -22.00
N ALA A 380 -3.47 0.45 -23.26
CA ALA A 380 -4.22 1.33 -24.13
C ALA A 380 -5.63 0.82 -24.45
N PHE A 381 -5.81 -0.49 -24.61
CA PHE A 381 -7.09 -1.08 -24.95
C PHE A 381 -8.14 -0.81 -23.87
N TRP A 382 -7.78 -0.90 -22.59
CA TRP A 382 -8.72 -0.76 -21.47
C TRP A 382 -9.35 0.64 -21.34
N ILE A 383 -8.83 1.63 -22.07
CA ILE A 383 -9.40 2.98 -22.14
C ILE A 383 -10.55 3.05 -23.16
N ILE A 384 -10.55 2.23 -24.21
CA ILE A 384 -11.56 2.27 -25.29
C ILE A 384 -12.98 1.89 -24.81
N PRO A 385 -13.17 0.86 -23.96
CA PRO A 385 -14.49 0.52 -23.43
C PRO A 385 -15.20 1.68 -22.72
N ASP A 386 -14.48 2.61 -22.08
CA ASP A 386 -15.09 3.77 -21.42
C ASP A 386 -15.80 4.71 -22.41
N PHE A 387 -15.26 4.83 -23.63
CA PHE A 387 -15.90 5.57 -24.73
C PHE A 387 -17.07 4.79 -25.34
N MET A 388 -16.96 3.46 -25.41
CA MET A 388 -17.86 2.62 -26.21
C MET A 388 -18.99 1.97 -25.42
N LEU A 389 -18.70 1.24 -24.35
CA LEU A 389 -19.71 0.46 -23.64
C LEU A 389 -20.65 1.36 -22.84
N SER A 390 -20.08 2.35 -22.15
CA SER A 390 -20.85 3.29 -21.33
C SER A 390 -21.55 4.38 -22.17
N ARG A 391 -20.95 4.79 -23.30
CA ARG A 391 -21.30 6.03 -24.01
C ARG A 391 -21.27 5.93 -25.53
N ALA A 392 -21.58 4.75 -26.08
CA ALA A 392 -21.71 4.56 -27.54
C ALA A 392 -22.51 5.67 -28.23
N HIS A 393 -23.59 6.15 -27.60
CA HIS A 393 -24.42 7.21 -28.16
C HIS A 393 -23.71 8.57 -28.35
N LYS A 394 -22.52 8.82 -27.82
CA LYS A 394 -21.77 10.05 -28.07
C LYS A 394 -20.51 9.80 -28.88
N PHE A 395 -19.78 8.75 -28.55
CA PHE A 395 -18.43 8.55 -29.08
C PHE A 395 -18.33 7.57 -30.26
N SER A 396 -19.41 6.84 -30.62
CA SER A 396 -19.35 5.84 -31.71
C SER A 396 -18.81 6.40 -33.03
N LYS A 397 -19.21 7.62 -33.41
CA LYS A 397 -18.71 8.27 -34.62
C LYS A 397 -17.20 8.53 -34.53
N ARG A 398 -16.74 9.18 -33.46
CA ARG A 398 -15.31 9.46 -33.26
C ARG A 398 -14.47 8.19 -33.18
N ILE A 399 -14.95 7.15 -32.48
CA ILE A 399 -14.24 5.87 -32.43
C ILE A 399 -14.13 5.24 -33.82
N THR A 400 -15.19 5.33 -34.64
CA THR A 400 -15.15 4.86 -36.03
C THR A 400 -14.14 5.62 -36.88
N GLU A 401 -14.05 6.93 -36.70
CA GLU A 401 -13.20 7.82 -37.50
C GLU A 401 -11.72 7.81 -37.04
N GLU A 402 -11.47 7.71 -35.73
CA GLU A 402 -10.15 7.93 -35.14
C GLU A 402 -9.49 6.67 -34.57
N CYS A 403 -10.26 5.63 -34.20
CA CYS A 403 -9.76 4.49 -33.41
C CYS A 403 -10.17 3.08 -33.91
N LEU A 404 -10.83 2.99 -35.07
CA LEU A 404 -11.36 1.72 -35.57
C LEU A 404 -10.24 0.70 -35.88
N GLU A 405 -9.13 1.13 -36.46
CA GLU A 405 -8.01 0.23 -36.79
C GLU A 405 -7.41 -0.40 -35.53
N GLY A 406 -7.16 0.42 -34.50
CA GLY A 406 -6.65 -0.01 -33.20
C GLY A 406 -7.61 -0.95 -32.49
N LEU A 407 -8.91 -0.64 -32.50
CA LEU A 407 -9.95 -1.54 -31.96
C LEU A 407 -10.00 -2.88 -32.68
N LEU A 408 -9.80 -2.91 -34.01
CA LEU A 408 -9.70 -4.18 -34.74
C LEU A 408 -8.38 -4.90 -34.47
N ALA A 409 -7.28 -4.17 -34.26
CA ALA A 409 -5.98 -4.73 -33.89
C ALA A 409 -5.97 -5.34 -32.48
N SER A 410 -6.85 -4.90 -31.57
CA SER A 410 -6.95 -5.44 -30.21
C SER A 410 -7.55 -6.86 -30.17
N LEU A 411 -8.27 -7.30 -31.22
CA LEU A 411 -8.71 -8.70 -31.37
C LEU A 411 -7.56 -9.70 -31.45
N SER A 412 -6.34 -9.23 -31.77
CA SER A 412 -5.15 -10.07 -31.84
C SER A 412 -4.30 -10.00 -30.56
N LEU A 413 -4.81 -9.38 -29.48
CA LEU A 413 -4.11 -9.38 -28.19
C LEU A 413 -4.17 -10.77 -27.54
N PRO A 414 -3.13 -11.17 -26.80
CA PRO A 414 -3.07 -12.49 -26.17
C PRO A 414 -4.05 -12.66 -24.99
N GLU A 415 -4.61 -11.56 -24.46
CA GLU A 415 -5.53 -11.56 -23.33
C GLU A 415 -6.96 -11.83 -23.81
N LEU A 416 -7.56 -12.93 -23.33
CA LEU A 416 -8.91 -13.36 -23.72
C LEU A 416 -9.96 -12.31 -23.31
N GLU A 417 -9.82 -11.72 -22.13
CA GLU A 417 -10.72 -10.69 -21.60
C GLU A 417 -10.72 -9.44 -22.49
N ALA A 418 -9.54 -9.01 -22.95
CA ALA A 418 -9.41 -7.89 -23.89
C ALA A 418 -10.07 -8.24 -25.23
N THR A 419 -9.88 -9.46 -25.73
CA THR A 419 -10.49 -9.95 -26.97
C THR A 419 -12.02 -9.99 -26.88
N ARG A 420 -12.57 -10.53 -25.78
CA ARG A 420 -14.02 -10.54 -25.51
C ARG A 420 -14.58 -9.12 -25.48
N CYS A 421 -13.91 -8.23 -24.74
CA CYS A 421 -14.32 -6.83 -24.61
C CYS A 421 -14.24 -6.07 -25.95
N ALA A 422 -13.23 -6.35 -26.78
CA ALA A 422 -13.09 -5.76 -28.11
C ALA A 422 -14.25 -6.17 -29.02
N LEU A 423 -14.63 -7.46 -29.02
CA LEU A 423 -15.82 -7.96 -29.72
C LEU A 423 -17.11 -7.28 -29.21
N LEU A 424 -17.26 -7.11 -27.90
CA LEU A 424 -18.39 -6.38 -27.33
C LEU A 424 -18.46 -4.92 -27.81
N CYS A 425 -17.31 -4.22 -27.84
CA CYS A 425 -17.22 -2.86 -28.35
C CYS A 425 -17.61 -2.79 -29.83
N LEU A 426 -17.11 -3.71 -30.67
CA LEU A 426 -17.47 -3.80 -32.09
C LEU A 426 -18.95 -4.10 -32.29
N ARG A 427 -19.53 -5.01 -31.50
CA ARG A 427 -20.96 -5.32 -31.53
C ARG A 427 -21.80 -4.09 -31.18
N HIS A 428 -21.44 -3.35 -30.13
CA HIS A 428 -22.13 -2.13 -29.74
C HIS A 428 -22.05 -1.05 -30.82
N LEU A 429 -20.88 -0.93 -31.48
CA LEU A 429 -20.69 0.01 -32.59
C LEU A 429 -21.62 -0.30 -33.77
N LEU A 430 -21.64 -1.57 -34.21
CA LEU A 430 -22.50 -2.04 -35.30
C LEU A 430 -23.98 -1.93 -34.95
N PHE A 431 -24.36 -2.28 -33.71
CA PHE A 431 -25.73 -2.14 -33.22
C PHE A 431 -26.18 -0.67 -33.25
N ALA A 432 -25.35 0.25 -32.74
CA ALA A 432 -25.65 1.67 -32.72
C ALA A 432 -25.81 2.24 -34.13
N ALA A 433 -24.98 1.82 -35.07
CA ALA A 433 -25.04 2.25 -36.47
C ALA A 433 -26.30 1.73 -37.19
N LYS A 434 -26.68 0.46 -36.95
CA LYS A 434 -27.78 -0.19 -37.68
C LYS A 434 -29.16 0.13 -37.10
N TYR A 435 -29.31 0.08 -35.78
CA TYR A 435 -30.64 0.04 -35.13
C TYR A 435 -31.00 1.33 -34.40
N LYS A 436 -30.04 2.15 -33.94
CA LYS A 436 -30.34 3.37 -33.17
C LYS A 436 -30.67 4.61 -34.03
N ASN A 437 -30.97 4.42 -35.32
CA ASN A 437 -31.34 5.47 -36.29
C ASN A 437 -30.48 6.74 -36.17
N ARG A 438 -29.16 6.57 -36.32
CA ARG A 438 -28.15 7.60 -36.10
C ARG A 438 -27.72 8.23 -37.43
N PRO A 439 -28.12 9.48 -37.73
CA PRO A 439 -27.75 10.12 -39.00
C PRO A 439 -26.25 10.42 -39.10
N ASP A 440 -25.57 10.52 -37.96
CA ASP A 440 -24.14 10.78 -37.82
C ASP A 440 -23.26 9.52 -37.98
N LEU A 441 -23.85 8.32 -37.95
CA LEU A 441 -23.13 7.06 -38.01
C LEU A 441 -23.74 6.14 -39.07
N ASN A 442 -23.13 6.13 -40.26
CA ASN A 442 -23.62 5.35 -41.40
C ASN A 442 -23.17 3.88 -41.30
N PHE A 443 -24.14 2.96 -41.20
CA PHE A 443 -23.89 1.52 -41.09
C PHE A 443 -23.12 0.92 -42.27
N GLU A 444 -23.45 1.29 -43.51
CA GLU A 444 -22.78 0.77 -44.71
C GLU A 444 -21.33 1.27 -44.82
N LEU A 445 -21.08 2.52 -44.43
CA LEU A 445 -19.74 3.09 -44.37
C LEU A 445 -18.90 2.37 -43.32
N LEU A 446 -19.44 2.15 -42.11
CA LEU A 446 -18.77 1.42 -41.04
C LEU A 446 -18.41 -0.01 -41.48
N LYS A 447 -19.36 -0.73 -42.10
CA LYS A 447 -19.13 -2.07 -42.64
C LYS A 447 -17.97 -2.08 -43.64
N THR A 448 -18.01 -1.15 -44.60
CA THR A 448 -16.95 -0.97 -45.60
C THR A 448 -15.60 -0.67 -44.97
N SER A 449 -15.56 0.16 -43.92
CA SER A 449 -14.32 0.49 -43.19
C SER A 449 -13.76 -0.73 -42.46
N ILE A 450 -14.60 -1.54 -41.81
CA ILE A 450 -14.18 -2.78 -41.14
C ILE A 450 -13.59 -3.76 -42.16
N GLU A 451 -14.24 -3.92 -43.33
CA GLU A 451 -13.73 -4.78 -44.40
C GLU A 451 -12.39 -4.31 -44.95
N LYS A 452 -12.22 -3.00 -45.19
CA LYS A 452 -10.97 -2.40 -45.67
C LYS A 452 -9.80 -2.58 -44.70
N LEU A 453 -10.07 -2.62 -43.39
CA LEU A 453 -9.07 -2.78 -42.33
C LEU A 453 -8.79 -4.26 -41.99
N ASP A 454 -9.16 -5.19 -42.88
CA ASP A 454 -9.09 -6.64 -42.66
C ASP A 454 -9.83 -7.11 -41.38
N GLY A 455 -10.76 -6.30 -40.87
CA GLY A 455 -11.48 -6.57 -39.63
C GLY A 455 -12.34 -7.83 -39.71
N LEU A 456 -12.93 -8.11 -40.88
CA LEU A 456 -13.72 -9.32 -41.08
C LEU A 456 -12.88 -10.59 -40.87
N LYS A 457 -11.67 -10.64 -41.45
CA LYS A 457 -10.73 -11.76 -41.27
C LYS A 457 -10.32 -11.91 -39.80
N LYS A 458 -10.12 -10.80 -39.10
CA LYS A 458 -9.77 -10.81 -37.67
C LYS A 458 -10.93 -11.37 -36.83
N ILE A 459 -12.17 -10.97 -37.10
CA ILE A 459 -13.37 -11.49 -36.41
C ILE A 459 -13.57 -12.97 -36.71
N GLU A 460 -13.38 -13.41 -37.96
CA GLU A 460 -13.44 -14.83 -38.35
C GLU A 460 -12.34 -15.67 -37.66
N ALA A 461 -11.14 -15.12 -37.48
CA ALA A 461 -10.07 -15.80 -36.77
C ALA A 461 -10.43 -16.09 -35.31
N MET A 462 -11.32 -15.30 -34.69
CA MET A 462 -11.79 -15.51 -33.31
C MET A 462 -12.58 -16.81 -33.16
N GLN A 463 -13.16 -17.35 -34.24
CA GLN A 463 -13.86 -18.65 -34.24
C GLN A 463 -12.92 -19.83 -33.95
N LYS A 464 -11.60 -19.63 -34.09
CA LYS A 464 -10.58 -20.66 -33.82
C LYS A 464 -10.05 -20.63 -32.39
N ILE A 465 -10.42 -19.62 -31.60
CA ILE A 465 -9.99 -19.48 -30.21
C ILE A 465 -10.78 -20.44 -29.32
N GLU A 466 -10.12 -21.07 -28.35
CA GLU A 466 -10.72 -22.03 -27.41
C GLU A 466 -11.54 -21.34 -26.30
N ASP A 467 -12.35 -20.34 -26.65
CA ASP A 467 -13.26 -19.68 -25.72
C ASP A 467 -14.68 -19.60 -26.26
N LYS A 468 -15.64 -20.16 -25.50
CA LYS A 468 -17.04 -20.27 -25.92
C LYS A 468 -17.70 -18.90 -26.10
N GLU A 469 -17.36 -17.92 -25.27
CA GLU A 469 -17.95 -16.59 -25.35
C GLU A 469 -17.40 -15.79 -26.53
N VAL A 470 -16.09 -15.84 -26.76
CA VAL A 470 -15.43 -15.25 -27.95
C VAL A 470 -16.02 -15.82 -29.23
N ILE A 471 -16.16 -17.16 -29.33
CA ILE A 471 -16.77 -17.82 -30.49
C ILE A 471 -18.22 -17.35 -30.67
N LYS A 472 -19.01 -17.33 -29.58
CA LYS A 472 -20.42 -16.90 -29.63
C LYS A 472 -20.56 -15.45 -30.08
N LEU A 473 -19.77 -14.53 -29.52
CA LEU A 473 -19.82 -13.11 -29.85
C LEU A 473 -19.39 -12.84 -31.30
N SER A 474 -18.31 -13.47 -31.76
CA SER A 474 -17.86 -13.31 -33.14
C SER A 474 -18.87 -13.91 -34.13
N ASP A 475 -19.51 -15.04 -33.82
CA ASP A 475 -20.57 -15.63 -34.65
C ASP A 475 -21.80 -14.72 -34.73
N GLN A 476 -22.22 -14.15 -33.60
CA GLN A 476 -23.30 -13.17 -33.55
C GLN A 476 -22.99 -11.96 -34.44
N ILE A 477 -21.78 -11.41 -34.36
CA ILE A 477 -21.37 -10.26 -35.17
C ILE A 477 -21.43 -10.60 -36.67
N LEU A 478 -20.84 -11.74 -37.07
CA LEU A 478 -20.76 -12.15 -38.47
C LEU A 478 -22.16 -12.40 -39.06
N ASN A 479 -22.98 -13.19 -38.37
CA ASN A 479 -24.32 -13.55 -38.86
C ASN A 479 -25.30 -12.36 -38.87
N GLN A 480 -25.26 -11.50 -37.85
CA GLN A 480 -26.23 -10.41 -37.70
C GLN A 480 -25.91 -9.19 -38.58
N TYR A 481 -24.63 -8.91 -38.83
CA TYR A 481 -24.22 -7.67 -39.51
C TYR A 481 -23.56 -7.87 -40.88
N PHE A 482 -22.92 -9.03 -41.14
CA PHE A 482 -22.15 -9.24 -42.38
C PHE A 482 -22.79 -10.23 -43.34
N TRP A 483 -23.30 -11.37 -42.86
CA TRP A 483 -23.80 -12.48 -43.70
C TRP A 483 -25.32 -12.52 -43.90
N GLY A 484 -26.10 -11.66 -43.23
CA GLY A 484 -27.55 -11.52 -43.50
C GLY A 484 -28.45 -12.59 -42.88
N ASN A 485 -27.98 -13.33 -41.87
CA ASN A 485 -28.74 -14.36 -41.15
C ASN A 485 -29.48 -13.79 -39.94
N GLU A 486 -30.23 -12.70 -40.14
CA GLU A 486 -30.76 -11.84 -39.06
C GLU A 486 -31.83 -12.51 -38.19
N LYS A 487 -32.63 -13.42 -38.75
CA LYS A 487 -33.84 -13.96 -38.11
C LYS A 487 -33.59 -14.79 -36.86
N LYS A 488 -32.37 -15.30 -36.63
CA LYS A 488 -32.04 -16.15 -35.49
C LYS A 488 -31.70 -15.38 -34.20
N TYR A 489 -31.22 -14.13 -34.32
CA TYR A 489 -30.62 -13.39 -33.20
C TYR A 489 -31.43 -12.17 -32.73
N LEU A 490 -32.45 -11.75 -33.49
CA LEU A 490 -33.37 -10.68 -33.07
C LEU A 490 -34.27 -11.12 -31.90
N GLU A 491 -34.68 -12.40 -31.85
CA GLU A 491 -35.57 -12.92 -30.80
C GLU A 491 -34.90 -12.97 -29.41
N GLU A 492 -33.58 -13.24 -29.34
CA GLU A 492 -32.81 -13.21 -28.09
C GLU A 492 -32.65 -11.79 -27.53
N SER A 493 -32.52 -10.77 -28.39
CA SER A 493 -32.36 -9.37 -27.97
C SER A 493 -33.61 -8.72 -27.38
N SER A 494 -34.80 -9.26 -27.70
CA SER A 494 -36.08 -8.80 -27.14
C SER A 494 -36.40 -9.34 -25.73
N GLN A 495 -35.69 -10.37 -25.26
CA GLN A 495 -35.86 -10.89 -23.89
C GLN A 495 -34.87 -10.29 -22.88
N SER A 496 -33.85 -9.56 -23.36
CA SER A 496 -32.92 -8.79 -22.52
C SER A 496 -33.30 -7.29 -22.55
N GLN A 497 -34.46 -6.94 -22.01
CA GLN A 497 -34.73 -5.55 -21.62
C GLN A 497 -33.80 -5.19 -20.46
N GLU A 498 -32.89 -4.26 -20.72
CA GLU A 498 -32.17 -3.37 -19.80
C GLU A 498 -32.14 -3.81 -18.31
N THR A 499 -31.24 -4.71 -17.97
CA THR A 499 -30.39 -4.42 -16.82
C THR A 499 -29.19 -3.66 -17.37
N SER A 500 -29.15 -2.36 -17.12
CA SER A 500 -27.91 -1.60 -17.13
C SER A 500 -26.81 -2.46 -16.48
N PRO A 501 -25.61 -2.63 -17.07
CA PRO A 501 -24.49 -2.90 -16.21
C PRO A 501 -24.42 -1.68 -15.29
N SER A 502 -24.65 -1.90 -13.99
CA SER A 502 -24.05 -1.04 -12.98
C SER A 502 -22.59 -0.84 -13.41
N PRO A 503 -22.01 0.37 -13.30
CA PRO A 503 -20.58 0.53 -13.54
C PRO A 503 -19.88 -0.62 -12.82
N VAL A 504 -18.99 -1.33 -13.51
CA VAL A 504 -18.05 -2.22 -12.85
C VAL A 504 -17.18 -1.30 -12.00
N ALA A 505 -17.69 -0.94 -10.84
CA ALA A 505 -16.89 -0.72 -9.67
C ALA A 505 -16.05 -1.97 -9.53
N ALA A 506 -14.76 -1.75 -9.29
CA ALA A 506 -13.87 -2.78 -8.79
C ALA A 506 -14.64 -3.64 -7.77
N ALA A 507 -14.54 -4.96 -7.93
CA ALA A 507 -15.14 -5.98 -7.08
C ALA A 507 -15.51 -5.50 -5.67
N ASP A 508 -16.79 -5.21 -5.46
CA ASP A 508 -17.44 -5.18 -4.15
C ASP A 508 -18.37 -6.40 -4.12
N ILE A 509 -18.07 -7.34 -3.21
CA ILE A 509 -18.91 -8.48 -2.86
C ILE A 509 -19.96 -7.95 -1.87
N GLU A 510 -21.24 -8.03 -2.23
CA GLU A 510 -22.35 -7.59 -1.37
C GLU A 510 -22.45 -8.45 -0.10
N VAL A 511 -22.40 -7.77 1.05
CA VAL A 511 -22.85 -8.25 2.35
C VAL A 511 -24.36 -8.08 2.39
N GLY A 512 -25.09 -9.20 2.51
CA GLY A 512 -26.51 -9.20 2.82
C GLY A 512 -26.71 -9.03 4.33
N ASP A 513 -27.46 -8.01 4.73
CA ASP A 513 -28.09 -7.94 6.04
C ASP A 513 -29.41 -8.71 5.99
N ASP A 514 -29.47 -9.88 6.62
CA ASP A 514 -30.67 -10.41 7.27
C ASP A 514 -30.23 -11.27 8.48
N LEU A 515 -30.22 -10.60 9.63
CA LEU A 515 -30.47 -11.06 11.01
C LEU A 515 -30.18 -12.53 11.41
N LEU A 516 -29.22 -12.63 12.34
CA LEU A 516 -29.17 -13.46 13.56
C LEU A 516 -28.63 -14.91 13.50
N ASP A 517 -27.43 -15.00 14.09
CA ASP A 517 -26.93 -15.99 15.07
C ASP A 517 -26.26 -17.31 14.62
N ASP A 518 -25.09 -17.50 15.26
CA ASP A 518 -24.30 -18.70 15.54
C ASP A 518 -23.69 -19.58 14.43
N GLY A 519 -22.35 -19.70 14.46
CA GLY A 519 -21.62 -20.79 13.79
C GLY A 519 -20.12 -20.55 13.59
N ASP A 520 -19.34 -20.92 14.60
CA ASP A 520 -17.87 -20.91 14.70
C ASP A 520 -17.18 -21.94 13.77
N ASP A 521 -16.38 -21.47 12.79
CA ASP A 521 -15.38 -22.26 12.07
C ASP A 521 -14.00 -21.60 12.26
N GLY A 522 -13.27 -22.06 13.28
CA GLY A 522 -12.05 -21.43 13.78
C GLY A 522 -10.87 -21.32 12.82
N GLU A 523 -10.31 -20.11 12.74
CA GLU A 523 -8.98 -19.82 12.20
C GLU A 523 -8.02 -19.46 13.36
N VAL A 524 -6.85 -20.10 13.41
CA VAL A 524 -5.85 -19.93 14.47
C VAL A 524 -5.02 -18.67 14.20
N VAL A 525 -5.28 -17.59 14.96
CA VAL A 525 -4.51 -16.34 14.90
C VAL A 525 -3.29 -16.45 15.83
N CYS A 526 -2.08 -16.46 15.27
CA CYS A 526 -0.86 -16.20 16.03
C CYS A 526 -0.40 -14.75 15.79
N GLY A 527 -0.94 -13.84 16.60
CA GLY A 527 -0.62 -12.41 16.61
C GLY A 527 -1.75 -11.62 17.29
N PRO A 528 -1.49 -10.46 17.92
CA PRO A 528 -2.53 -9.69 18.58
C PRO A 528 -3.47 -9.06 17.54
N ASP A 529 -4.78 -9.19 17.73
CA ASP A 529 -5.80 -8.58 16.87
C ASP A 529 -5.87 -7.05 17.02
N LYS A 530 -6.59 -6.42 16.07
CA LYS A 530 -6.58 -4.97 15.75
C LYS A 530 -7.28 -4.04 16.74
N ASP A 531 -7.94 -4.56 17.75
CA ASP A 531 -8.21 -3.82 18.98
C ASP A 531 -7.22 -4.39 19.98
N GLY A 532 -6.47 -3.57 20.73
CA GLY A 532 -5.44 -4.01 21.68
C GLY A 532 -5.98 -4.83 22.86
N ALA A 533 -6.69 -5.90 22.56
CA ALA A 533 -7.39 -6.80 23.43
C ALA A 533 -6.80 -8.18 23.16
N LEU A 534 -5.94 -8.59 24.08
CA LEU A 534 -5.67 -9.99 24.39
C LEU A 534 -6.97 -10.63 24.98
N SER A 535 -8.14 -10.43 24.34
CA SER A 535 -9.47 -10.74 24.89
C SER A 535 -9.75 -12.23 25.00
N SER A 536 -8.95 -13.09 24.35
CA SER A 536 -9.13 -14.54 24.36
C SER A 536 -8.24 -15.28 25.36
N LEU A 537 -7.34 -14.59 26.07
CA LEU A 537 -6.41 -15.22 27.02
C LEU A 537 -6.94 -15.31 28.45
N ILE A 538 -8.10 -14.72 28.73
CA ILE A 538 -8.65 -14.67 30.09
C ILE A 538 -9.97 -15.47 30.13
N ALA A 539 -9.80 -16.78 30.31
CA ALA A 539 -10.78 -17.71 30.88
C ALA A 539 -12.22 -17.65 30.31
N VAL A 540 -12.39 -18.18 29.09
CA VAL A 540 -13.69 -18.70 28.64
C VAL A 540 -13.76 -20.19 29.02
N VAL A 541 -14.93 -20.69 29.46
CA VAL A 541 -15.15 -22.14 29.56
C VAL A 541 -15.22 -22.71 28.14
N GLY A 542 -14.11 -23.28 27.66
CA GLY A 542 -13.97 -23.76 26.28
C GLY A 542 -12.53 -24.19 25.96
N THR A 543 -12.28 -24.61 24.71
CA THR A 543 -10.92 -24.97 24.23
C THR A 543 -10.35 -23.80 23.43
N THR A 544 -9.22 -23.22 23.87
CA THR A 544 -8.51 -22.15 23.15
C THR A 544 -7.12 -22.63 22.72
N ARG A 545 -6.68 -22.20 21.53
CA ARG A 545 -5.37 -22.53 20.94
C ARG A 545 -4.52 -21.27 20.83
N PHE A 546 -3.23 -21.37 21.12
CA PHE A 546 -2.28 -20.25 21.04
C PHE A 546 -0.86 -20.74 20.73
N CYS A 547 -0.05 -19.89 20.07
CA CYS A 547 1.36 -20.16 19.86
C CYS A 547 2.16 -19.83 21.13
N SER A 548 3.08 -20.73 21.53
CA SER A 548 3.98 -20.54 22.68
C SER A 548 5.43 -20.78 22.26
N SER A 549 6.36 -19.95 22.76
CA SER A 549 7.81 -20.15 22.56
C SER A 549 8.43 -21.15 23.55
N MET A 550 7.63 -21.71 24.46
CA MET A 550 8.01 -22.76 25.41
C MET A 550 7.05 -23.95 25.34
N ASP A 551 7.58 -25.17 25.47
CA ASP A 551 6.79 -26.38 25.63
C ASP A 551 6.11 -26.35 27.01
N MET A 552 4.79 -26.17 27.03
CA MET A 552 4.00 -26.10 28.27
C MET A 552 3.58 -27.48 28.79
N GLY A 553 4.02 -28.55 28.11
CA GLY A 553 3.67 -29.93 28.41
C GLY A 553 2.20 -30.27 28.16
N ASN A 554 1.83 -31.48 28.54
CA ASN A 554 0.44 -31.96 28.55
C ASN A 554 0.04 -32.18 30.01
N GLN A 555 -0.66 -31.21 30.59
CA GLN A 555 -1.01 -31.22 32.01
C GLN A 555 -2.44 -30.75 32.23
N CYS A 556 -3.13 -31.42 33.16
CA CYS A 556 -4.46 -31.03 33.60
C CYS A 556 -4.45 -30.82 35.11
N GLN A 557 -5.07 -29.74 35.57
CA GLN A 557 -5.24 -29.48 36.98
C GLN A 557 -6.71 -29.25 37.31
N TYR A 558 -7.10 -29.79 38.45
CA TYR A 558 -8.38 -29.54 39.07
C TYR A 558 -8.25 -28.33 39.98
N LEU A 559 -9.07 -27.30 39.73
CA LEU A 559 -9.08 -26.02 40.40
C LEU A 559 -10.24 -25.98 41.39
N PRO A 560 -9.98 -26.18 42.69
CA PRO A 560 -10.96 -25.91 43.73
C PRO A 560 -11.01 -24.40 43.99
N PHE A 561 -12.22 -23.85 44.10
CA PHE A 561 -12.40 -22.47 44.54
C PHE A 561 -12.76 -22.44 46.02
N PRO A 562 -12.23 -21.49 46.82
CA PRO A 562 -12.47 -21.45 48.26
C PRO A 562 -13.96 -21.32 48.64
N ASP A 563 -14.77 -20.80 47.71
CA ASP A 563 -16.13 -20.33 47.96
C ASP A 563 -17.22 -21.30 47.45
N HIS A 564 -16.87 -22.43 46.82
CA HIS A 564 -17.84 -23.46 46.42
C HIS A 564 -17.24 -24.88 46.27
N ASP A 565 -18.07 -25.91 46.42
CA ASP A 565 -17.64 -27.32 46.36
C ASP A 565 -17.37 -27.86 44.94
N ARG A 566 -17.55 -27.05 43.89
CA ARG A 566 -17.28 -27.45 42.50
C ARG A 566 -15.79 -27.37 42.17
N ILE A 567 -15.31 -28.38 41.45
CA ILE A 567 -13.92 -28.51 41.04
C ILE A 567 -13.85 -28.39 39.51
N TYR A 568 -13.18 -27.37 39.00
CA TYR A 568 -13.05 -27.15 37.56
C TYR A 568 -11.79 -27.83 37.02
N ARG A 569 -11.87 -28.52 35.87
CA ARG A 569 -10.70 -29.14 35.25
C ARG A 569 -10.17 -28.25 34.15
N ALA A 570 -8.99 -27.67 34.36
CA ALA A 570 -8.25 -26.95 33.32
C ALA A 570 -7.17 -27.88 32.75
N CYS A 571 -7.00 -27.91 31.43
CA CYS A 571 -5.97 -28.69 30.75
C CYS A 571 -5.19 -27.83 29.77
N VAL A 572 -3.87 -27.99 29.75
CA VAL A 572 -2.94 -27.42 28.77
C VAL A 572 -2.31 -28.58 28.01
N TYR A 573 -2.30 -28.51 26.68
CA TYR A 573 -1.66 -29.49 25.82
C TYR A 573 -0.69 -28.79 24.87
N THR A 574 0.47 -29.39 24.64
CA THR A 574 1.50 -28.88 23.74
C THR A 574 1.69 -29.83 22.55
N CYS A 575 1.49 -29.31 21.34
CA CYS A 575 1.84 -29.98 20.07
C CYS A 575 3.27 -29.61 19.68
N SER A 576 4.11 -30.58 19.35
CA SER A 576 5.37 -30.34 18.65
C SER A 576 5.17 -30.53 17.15
N SER A 577 5.12 -29.42 16.38
CA SER A 577 4.86 -29.29 14.92
C SER A 577 3.43 -28.90 14.50
N ASP A 578 3.22 -28.73 13.18
CA ASP A 578 1.94 -28.46 12.50
C ASP A 578 0.89 -29.56 12.68
N ALA A 579 1.11 -30.59 13.51
CA ALA A 579 0.09 -31.57 13.89
C ALA A 579 -1.17 -30.94 14.51
N CYS A 580 -1.09 -29.68 14.94
CA CYS A 580 -2.22 -28.88 15.39
C CYS A 580 -3.01 -28.21 14.22
N ASN A 581 -2.47 -28.18 12.99
CA ASN A 581 -3.02 -27.59 11.76
C ASN A 581 -2.83 -28.53 10.54
N ALA A 582 -3.85 -29.28 10.10
CA ALA A 582 -3.71 -30.13 8.92
C ALA A 582 -3.80 -29.31 7.60
N GLY A 583 -2.66 -29.10 6.91
CA GLY A 583 -2.60 -28.52 5.55
C GLY A 583 -1.16 -28.40 5.00
N SER A 584 -0.91 -28.92 3.79
CA SER A 584 0.41 -29.13 3.13
C SER A 584 1.07 -27.87 2.49
N PRO A 585 2.36 -27.93 2.08
CA PRO A 585 3.31 -26.81 2.20
C PRO A 585 3.73 -26.10 0.91
N SER A 586 4.09 -24.80 1.02
CA SER A 586 5.10 -24.09 0.20
C SER A 586 5.34 -22.70 0.83
N GLY A 587 6.52 -22.10 0.97
CA GLY A 587 7.92 -22.45 0.70
C GLY A 587 8.80 -21.45 1.47
N GLY A 588 9.98 -21.88 1.91
CA GLY A 588 10.81 -21.18 2.90
C GLY A 588 11.49 -19.90 2.42
N GLY A 589 11.61 -18.93 3.33
CA GLY A 589 12.53 -17.80 3.24
C GLY A 589 13.57 -17.92 4.35
N GLY A 590 14.82 -18.18 3.95
CA GLY A 590 15.97 -18.28 4.87
C GLY A 590 16.32 -16.93 5.49
N GLY A 591 16.51 -16.92 6.81
CA GLY A 591 17.00 -15.78 7.55
C GLY A 591 18.47 -15.48 7.24
N PHE A 592 18.76 -14.22 6.96
CA PHE A 592 20.13 -13.70 6.90
C PHE A 592 20.48 -13.03 8.24
N THR A 593 21.70 -13.29 8.74
CA THR A 593 22.16 -12.78 10.03
C THR A 593 22.75 -11.37 9.92
N THR A 594 22.66 -10.63 11.02
CA THR A 594 23.11 -9.25 11.30
C THR A 594 24.54 -8.89 10.82
N LEU A 595 25.37 -9.89 10.53
CA LEU A 595 26.73 -9.73 10.00
C LEU A 595 26.77 -9.28 8.52
N GLN A 596 25.73 -9.58 7.73
CA GLN A 596 25.62 -9.14 6.33
C GLN A 596 25.17 -7.67 6.20
N LEU A 597 24.43 -7.16 7.19
CA LEU A 597 24.10 -5.74 7.33
C LEU A 597 25.35 -4.91 7.66
N LEU A 598 26.22 -5.42 8.54
CA LEU A 598 27.47 -4.76 8.93
C LEU A 598 28.48 -4.66 7.78
N THR A 599 28.54 -5.66 6.90
CA THR A 599 29.44 -5.62 5.72
C THR A 599 28.93 -4.64 4.67
N SER A 600 27.62 -4.52 4.47
CA SER A 600 27.03 -3.58 3.50
C SER A 600 27.19 -2.10 3.93
N LEU A 601 27.02 -1.80 5.23
CA LEU A 601 27.19 -0.44 5.77
C LEU A 601 28.66 0.00 5.79
N THR A 602 29.59 -0.93 6.09
CA THR A 602 31.04 -0.64 6.08
C THR A 602 31.61 -0.55 4.66
N LEU A 603 31.13 -1.38 3.71
CA LEU A 603 31.49 -1.27 2.29
C LEU A 603 31.04 0.06 1.68
N TRP A 604 29.89 0.59 2.08
CA TRP A 604 29.40 1.88 1.58
C TRP A 604 30.19 3.08 2.16
N LEU A 605 30.53 3.04 3.45
CA LEU A 605 31.39 4.06 4.09
C LEU A 605 32.82 4.08 3.54
N LEU A 606 33.35 2.91 3.13
CA LEU A 606 34.66 2.80 2.46
C LEU A 606 34.60 3.15 0.97
N ALA A 607 33.48 2.93 0.28
CA ALA A 607 33.30 3.30 -1.13
C ALA A 607 33.04 4.81 -1.32
N GLY A 608 32.29 5.44 -0.40
CA GLY A 608 32.00 6.88 -0.43
C GLY A 608 33.23 7.80 -0.28
N SER A 609 34.33 7.27 0.26
CA SER A 609 35.60 7.99 0.35
C SER A 609 36.48 7.87 -0.91
N ARG A 610 36.18 6.95 -1.84
CA ARG A 610 36.89 6.82 -3.13
C ARG A 610 36.20 7.51 -4.31
N LEU A 611 34.89 7.80 -4.24
CA LEU A 611 34.16 8.48 -5.32
C LEU A 611 34.21 10.02 -5.30
N ARG A 612 35.05 10.64 -4.44
CA ARG A 612 35.29 12.10 -4.43
C ARG A 612 36.69 12.50 -4.92
N LEU A 613 37.39 11.62 -5.65
CA LEU A 613 38.72 11.90 -6.22
C LEU A 613 38.89 11.52 -7.70
N LEU A 614 37.80 11.34 -8.44
CA LEU A 614 37.79 11.37 -9.91
C LEU A 614 36.61 12.17 -10.42
#